data_AF-A0A6P1IBL5-F1
#
_entry.id   AF-A0A6P1IBL5-F1
#
_cell.length_a   1.000
_cell.length_b   1.000
_cell.length_c   1.000
_cell.angle_alpha   90.00
_cell.angle_beta   90.00
_cell.angle_gamma   90.00
#
_symmetry.space_group_name_H-M   'P 1'
#
loop_
_entity.id
_entity.type
_entity.pdbx_description
1 polymer ?
#
loop_
_entity_poly.entity_id
_entity_poly.type
_entity_poly.pdbx_seq_one_letter_code
_entity_poly.pdbx_strand_id
1 'polypeptide(L)'
;MNATGTPTTPITFEPGDRIRFGLEPRRPYTVRATSEHFVVCTRQRDFAPKGDVVYTVIDWRNGIRGPINVIGQSWDVRTDEQCQLVVADLDAGRSKISHRNRVQLDILDRGQS
;
A
#
# COMPACT_ATOMS: atom_id res chain seq x y z
N MET A 1 -4.68 -15.73 -4.24
CA MET A 1 -3.44 -16.53 -4.24
C MET A 1 -2.57 -15.98 -3.13
N ASN A 2 -2.12 -16.79 -2.17
CA ASN A 2 -1.29 -16.28 -1.08
C ASN A 2 0.16 -16.22 -1.56
N ALA A 3 0.70 -15.02 -1.82
CA ALA A 3 2.11 -14.86 -2.18
C ALA A 3 3.01 -15.11 -0.96
N THR A 4 4.12 -15.83 -1.14
CA THR A 4 5.14 -16.01 -0.09
C THR A 4 6.06 -14.80 -0.01
N GLY A 5 6.24 -14.06 -1.11
CA GLY A 5 7.11 -12.89 -1.12
C GLY A 5 8.59 -13.26 -1.10
N THR A 6 9.45 -12.34 -1.56
CA THR A 6 10.90 -12.40 -1.34
C THR A 6 11.35 -11.02 -0.90
N PRO A 7 12.16 -10.87 0.17
CA PRO A 7 12.67 -9.57 0.59
C PRO A 7 13.19 -8.77 -0.59
N THR A 8 12.74 -7.52 -0.69
CA THR A 8 13.06 -6.63 -1.80
C THR A 8 13.74 -5.39 -1.25
N THR A 9 14.82 -4.95 -1.92
CA THR A 9 15.53 -3.72 -1.55
C THR A 9 14.54 -2.54 -1.57
N PRO A 10 14.38 -1.80 -0.45
CA PRO A 10 13.52 -0.64 -0.42
C PRO A 10 13.92 0.40 -1.45
N ILE A 11 12.91 0.99 -2.07
CA ILE A 11 13.06 2.18 -2.91
C ILE A 11 12.46 3.34 -2.14
N THR A 12 13.17 4.47 -2.09
CA THR A 12 12.68 5.69 -1.47
C THR A 12 11.53 6.27 -2.29
N PHE A 13 10.45 6.65 -1.60
CA PHE A 13 9.31 7.36 -2.15
C PHE A 13 8.97 8.54 -1.26
N GLU A 14 8.48 9.61 -1.87
CA GLU A 14 7.90 10.77 -1.19
C GLU A 14 6.36 10.71 -1.27
N PRO A 15 5.63 11.23 -0.27
CA PRO A 15 4.20 11.45 -0.38
C PRO A 15 3.86 12.25 -1.65
N GLY A 16 2.91 11.75 -2.44
CA GLY A 16 2.56 12.30 -3.76
C GLY A 16 3.12 11.50 -4.94
N ASP A 17 4.18 10.71 -4.75
CA ASP A 17 4.75 9.87 -5.80
C ASP A 17 3.72 8.90 -6.38
N ARG A 18 3.86 8.58 -7.67
CA ARG A 18 2.93 7.71 -8.39
C ARG A 18 3.55 6.37 -8.72
N ILE A 19 2.87 5.29 -8.32
CA ILE A 19 3.31 3.91 -8.52
C ILE A 19 2.30 3.16 -9.38
N ARG A 20 2.78 2.49 -10.44
CA ARG A 20 1.98 1.50 -11.18
C ARG A 20 2.43 0.09 -10.81
N PHE A 21 1.46 -0.78 -10.57
CA PHE A 21 1.69 -2.20 -10.29
C PHE A 21 1.27 -3.06 -11.48
N GLY A 22 1.98 -4.18 -11.69
CA GLY A 22 1.80 -5.10 -12.81
C GLY A 22 0.40 -5.69 -12.91
N LEU A 23 -0.18 -6.11 -11.78
CA LEU A 23 -1.53 -6.68 -11.72
C LEU A 23 -2.64 -5.63 -11.87
N GLU A 24 -2.33 -4.34 -11.64
CA GLU A 24 -3.29 -3.23 -11.69
C GLU A 24 -2.74 -2.02 -12.48
N PRO A 25 -2.37 -2.18 -13.76
CA PRO A 25 -1.56 -1.17 -14.45
C PRO A 25 -2.36 0.06 -14.89
N ARG A 26 -3.70 -0.03 -14.83
CA ARG A 26 -4.62 0.94 -15.46
C ARG A 26 -4.61 2.31 -14.78
N ARG A 27 -4.54 2.36 -13.46
CA ARG A 27 -4.51 3.60 -12.67
C ARG A 27 -3.35 3.55 -11.67
N PRO A 28 -2.46 4.56 -11.65
CA PRO A 28 -1.42 4.61 -10.65
C PRO A 28 -2.02 4.81 -9.26
N TYR A 29 -1.40 4.20 -8.27
CA TYR A 29 -1.56 4.56 -6.87
C TYR A 29 -0.69 5.79 -6.55
N THR A 30 -1.14 6.58 -5.58
CA THR A 30 -0.41 7.70 -5.00
C THR A 30 0.12 7.30 -3.64
N VAL A 31 1.41 7.52 -3.39
CA VAL A 31 2.05 7.33 -2.09
C VAL A 31 1.49 8.34 -1.10
N ARG A 32 1.08 7.87 0.08
CA ARG A 32 0.45 8.72 1.13
C ARG A 32 1.27 8.76 2.41
N ALA A 33 1.95 7.65 2.74
CA ALA A 33 2.83 7.56 3.89
C ALA A 33 3.91 6.50 3.66
N THR A 34 5.08 6.71 4.27
CA THR A 34 6.25 5.82 4.16
C THR A 34 6.86 5.60 5.54
N SER A 35 7.48 4.44 5.72
CA SER A 35 8.47 4.15 6.77
C SER A 35 9.64 3.37 6.16
N GLU A 36 10.58 2.93 7.01
CA GLU A 36 11.69 2.09 6.61
C GLU A 36 11.25 0.80 5.89
N HIS A 37 10.09 0.24 6.27
CA HIS A 37 9.65 -1.07 5.79
C HIS A 37 8.34 -1.05 5.02
N PHE A 38 7.55 0.00 5.17
CA PHE A 38 6.21 0.04 4.59
C PHE A 38 5.96 1.30 3.76
N VAL A 39 5.10 1.16 2.76
CA VAL A 39 4.58 2.29 1.98
C VAL A 39 3.07 2.11 1.84
N VAL A 40 2.30 3.08 2.33
CA VAL A 40 0.84 3.11 2.14
C VAL A 40 0.54 3.92 0.89
N CYS A 41 -0.14 3.29 -0.05
CA CYS A 41 -0.56 3.92 -1.29
C CYS A 41 -2.07 3.87 -1.43
N THR A 42 -2.67 4.91 -2.01
CA THR A 42 -4.11 4.96 -2.28
C THR A 42 -4.38 5.24 -3.76
N ARG A 43 -5.53 4.81 -4.24
CA ARG A 43 -6.09 5.28 -5.51
C ARG A 43 -7.58 5.44 -5.39
N GLN A 44 -8.16 6.29 -6.25
CA GLN A 44 -9.60 6.34 -6.43
C GLN A 44 -10.12 4.95 -6.83
N ARG A 45 -11.16 4.48 -6.12
CA ARG A 45 -11.87 3.25 -6.47
C ARG A 45 -12.56 3.43 -7.81
N ASP A 46 -12.42 2.42 -8.67
CA ASP A 46 -13.08 2.44 -9.98
C ASP A 46 -14.61 2.47 -9.80
N PHE A 47 -15.28 3.28 -10.63
CA PHE A 47 -16.75 3.44 -10.63
C PHE A 47 -17.35 3.92 -9.29
N ALA A 48 -16.57 4.56 -8.42
CA ALA A 48 -17.02 5.14 -7.16
C ALA A 48 -16.98 6.67 -7.17
N PRO A 49 -17.77 7.36 -6.30
CA PRO A 49 -17.67 8.80 -6.11
C PRO A 49 -16.26 9.28 -5.74
N LYS A 50 -15.94 10.52 -6.12
CA LYS A 50 -14.64 11.13 -5.79
C LYS A 50 -14.42 11.10 -4.27
N GLY A 51 -13.24 10.62 -3.84
CA GLY A 51 -12.87 10.53 -2.43
C GLY A 51 -13.04 9.12 -1.84
N ASP A 52 -13.74 8.23 -2.53
CA ASP A 52 -13.72 6.80 -2.18
C ASP A 52 -12.49 6.13 -2.75
N VAL A 53 -11.54 5.82 -1.86
CA VAL A 53 -10.26 5.23 -2.22
C VAL A 53 -10.20 3.74 -1.88
N VAL A 54 -9.34 3.04 -2.60
CA VAL A 54 -8.75 1.77 -2.14
C VAL A 54 -7.29 2.00 -1.82
N TYR A 55 -6.74 1.20 -0.93
CA TYR A 55 -5.34 1.28 -0.57
C TYR A 55 -4.64 -0.07 -0.73
N THR A 56 -3.32 0.01 -0.81
CA THR A 56 -2.43 -1.14 -0.71
C THR A 56 -1.22 -0.71 0.09
N VAL A 57 -0.67 -1.64 0.86
CA VAL A 57 0.57 -1.45 1.62
C VAL A 57 1.64 -2.28 0.95
N ILE A 58 2.77 -1.65 0.61
CA ILE A 58 4.00 -2.35 0.24
C ILE A 58 4.72 -2.75 1.53
N ASP A 59 5.18 -3.99 1.62
CA ASP A 59 6.08 -4.47 2.67
C ASP A 59 7.38 -4.93 2.00
N TRP A 60 8.45 -4.15 2.20
CA TRP A 60 9.75 -4.42 1.61
C TRP A 60 10.41 -5.67 2.18
N ARG A 61 10.24 -5.90 3.50
CA ARG A 61 10.85 -7.04 4.20
C ARG A 61 10.35 -8.37 3.65
N ASN A 62 9.10 -8.40 3.23
CA ASN A 62 8.48 -9.59 2.65
C ASN A 62 8.37 -9.54 1.12
N GLY A 63 8.58 -8.39 0.46
CA GLY A 63 8.41 -8.22 -0.99
C GLY A 63 6.99 -8.54 -1.47
N ILE A 64 6.01 -8.11 -0.69
CA ILE A 64 4.58 -8.28 -0.98
C ILE A 64 3.90 -6.92 -0.96
N ARG A 65 2.68 -6.88 -1.51
CA ARG A 65 1.74 -5.80 -1.25
C ARG A 65 0.33 -6.30 -1.02
N GLY A 66 -0.47 -5.52 -0.30
CA GLY A 66 -1.87 -5.82 -0.08
C GLY A 66 -2.52 -4.94 0.99
N PRO A 67 -3.83 -5.10 1.22
CA PRO A 67 -4.50 -4.45 2.34
C PRO A 67 -4.02 -5.06 3.66
N ILE A 68 -4.17 -4.32 4.76
CA ILE A 68 -3.90 -4.87 6.09
C ILE A 68 -5.05 -5.76 6.57
N ASN A 69 -4.72 -6.76 7.39
CA ASN A 69 -5.74 -7.51 8.12
C ASN A 69 -6.41 -6.56 9.11
N VAL A 70 -7.73 -6.57 9.12
CA VAL A 70 -8.52 -5.78 10.06
C VAL A 70 -9.38 -6.71 10.88
N ILE A 71 -9.27 -6.60 12.21
CA ILE A 71 -10.21 -7.20 13.16
C ILE A 71 -11.21 -6.10 13.52
N GLY A 72 -12.40 -6.13 12.91
CA GLY A 72 -13.41 -5.08 13.07
C GLY A 72 -13.59 -4.23 11.80
N GLN A 73 -13.71 -2.91 11.97
CA GLN A 73 -13.90 -1.97 10.85
C GLN A 73 -12.60 -1.71 10.08
N SER A 74 -12.73 -1.47 8.77
CA SER A 74 -11.58 -1.11 7.92
C SER A 74 -10.97 0.23 8.34
N TRP A 75 -9.66 0.37 8.14
CA TRP A 75 -8.97 1.64 8.32
C TRP A 75 -9.52 2.70 7.36
N ASP A 76 -9.79 3.90 7.88
CA ASP A 76 -9.93 5.08 7.02
C ASP A 76 -8.53 5.47 6.54
N VAL A 77 -8.41 5.76 5.26
CA VAL A 77 -7.15 6.03 4.53
C VAL A 77 -7.35 7.17 3.54
N ARG A 78 -8.35 8.02 3.78
CA ARG A 78 -8.67 9.14 2.91
C ARG A 78 -7.68 10.28 3.08
N THR A 79 -7.12 10.48 4.27
CA THR A 79 -6.12 11.53 4.54
C THR A 79 -4.71 10.96 4.75
N ASP A 80 -3.70 11.83 4.66
CA ASP A 80 -2.30 11.45 4.83
C ASP A 80 -2.03 11.08 6.30
N GLU A 81 -2.61 11.81 7.24
CA GLU A 81 -2.51 11.53 8.69
C GLU A 81 -3.07 10.14 9.02
N GLN A 82 -4.19 9.77 8.41
CA GLN A 82 -4.76 8.44 8.57
C GLN A 82 -3.84 7.35 7.99
N CYS A 83 -3.21 7.61 6.84
CA CYS A 83 -2.22 6.70 6.27
C CYS A 83 -0.97 6.57 7.15
N GLN A 84 -0.54 7.65 7.82
CA GLN A 84 0.56 7.62 8.79
C GLN A 84 0.22 6.75 10.00
N LEU A 85 -1.03 6.78 10.49
CA LEU A 85 -1.47 5.89 11.56
C LEU A 85 -1.38 4.40 11.16
N VAL A 86 -1.72 4.07 9.91
CA VAL A 86 -1.57 2.70 9.37
C VAL A 86 -0.10 2.27 9.38
N VAL A 87 0.81 3.13 8.91
CA VAL A 87 2.25 2.87 8.92
C VAL A 87 2.76 2.65 10.34
N ALA A 88 2.39 3.54 11.28
CA ALA A 88 2.81 3.42 12.68
C ALA A 88 2.30 2.14 13.36
N ASP A 89 1.12 1.66 12.97
CA ASP A 89 0.55 0.40 13.47
C ASP A 89 1.28 -0.83 12.93
N LEU A 90 1.72 -0.79 11.68
CA LEU A 90 2.54 -1.82 11.05
C LEU A 90 3.95 -1.87 11.63
N ASP A 91 4.59 -0.71 11.81
CA ASP A 91 5.93 -0.62 12.42
C ASP A 91 5.92 -1.13 13.86
N ALA A 92 4.85 -0.85 14.61
CA ALA A 92 4.65 -1.39 15.96
C ALA A 92 4.22 -2.87 15.98
N GLY A 93 4.01 -3.51 14.83
CA GLY A 93 3.59 -4.91 14.71
C GLY A 93 2.16 -5.20 15.19
N ARG A 94 1.34 -4.16 15.41
CA ARG A 94 -0.05 -4.27 15.85
C ARG A 94 -0.98 -4.67 14.69
N SER A 95 -0.61 -4.29 13.47
CA SER A 95 -1.23 -4.75 12.23
C SER A 95 -0.26 -5.54 11.36
N LYS A 96 -0.81 -6.31 10.42
CA LYS A 96 -0.05 -7.06 9.42
C LYS A 96 -0.77 -7.02 8.08
N ILE A 97 -0.03 -7.12 6.98
CA ILE A 97 -0.62 -7.30 5.65
C ILE A 97 -1.44 -8.60 5.61
N SER A 98 -2.60 -8.53 4.94
CA SER A 98 -3.51 -9.66 4.87
C SER A 98 -2.90 -10.87 4.19
N HIS A 99 -2.96 -12.02 4.84
CA HIS A 99 -2.45 -13.28 4.26
C HIS A 99 -3.25 -13.71 3.02
N ARG A 100 -4.57 -13.46 3.03
CA ARG A 100 -5.49 -13.91 1.97
C ARG A 100 -5.50 -13.00 0.74
N ASN A 101 -5.26 -11.70 0.96
CA ASN A 101 -5.46 -10.65 -0.05
C ASN A 101 -4.14 -10.00 -0.50
N ARG A 102 -2.99 -10.54 -0.13
CA ARG A 102 -1.68 -10.08 -0.58
C ARG A 102 -1.27 -10.70 -1.91
N VAL A 103 -0.43 -9.97 -2.63
CA VAL A 103 0.21 -10.39 -3.88
C VAL A 103 1.71 -10.12 -3.81
N GLN A 104 2.48 -10.69 -4.73
CA GLN A 104 3.90 -10.36 -4.89
C GLN A 104 4.04 -8.88 -5.25
N LEU A 105 5.06 -8.21 -4.71
CA LEU A 105 5.36 -6.84 -5.11
C LEU A 105 5.83 -6.79 -6.58
N ASP A 106 5.18 -5.96 -7.38
CA ASP A 106 5.32 -5.92 -8.84
C ASP A 106 5.27 -4.48 -9.38
N ILE A 107 6.24 -3.65 -9.01
CA ILE A 107 6.32 -2.25 -9.46
C ILE A 107 6.77 -2.20 -10.92
N LEU A 108 5.98 -1.57 -11.80
CA LEU A 108 6.29 -1.39 -13.23
C LEU A 108 6.97 -0.07 -13.54
N ASP A 109 6.47 1.01 -12.96
CA ASP A 109 6.85 2.38 -13.29
C ASP A 109 6.64 3.28 -12.07
N ARG A 110 7.53 4.27 -11.92
CA ARG A 110 7.47 5.32 -10.90
C ARG A 110 7.44 6.67 -11.62
N GLY A 111 6.30 7.35 -11.55
CA GLY A 111 6.22 8.72 -12.01
C GLY A 111 6.71 9.64 -10.90
N GLN A 112 7.81 10.35 -11.12
CA GLN A 112 8.11 11.55 -10.34
C GLN A 112 7.11 12.62 -10.76
N SER A 113 6.41 13.22 -9.80
CA SER A 113 5.62 14.44 -10.05
C SER A 113 6.51 15.67 -9.89
#